data_AF-A0A496ZMC7-F1
#
_entry.id   AF-A0A496ZMC7-F1
#
_cell.length_a   1.000
_cell.length_b   1.000
_cell.length_c   1.000
_cell.angle_alpha   90.00
_cell.angle_beta   90.00
_cell.angle_gamma   90.00
#
_symmetry.space_group_name_H-M   'P 1'
#
loop_
_entity.id
_entity.type
_entity.pdbx_description
1 polymer ?
#
loop_
_entity_poly.entity_id
_entity_poly.type
_entity_poly.pdbx_seq_one_letter_code
_entity_poly.pdbx_strand_id
1 'polypeptide(L)'
;MNFEEFLQNIKTQDAVVRNIEIIGEAVKNISAAIREKYNNIEWRDISGIRDKIIHHYFGIKWEIVWSVIKNNLPKLKLKIEKILNEIEN
;
A
#
# COMPACT_ATOMS: atom_id res chain seq x y z
N MET A 1 15.39 -9.38 8.35
CA MET A 1 14.80 -9.42 7.00
C MET A 1 15.31 -8.25 6.18
N ASN A 2 16.40 -8.51 5.45
CA ASN A 2 16.84 -7.75 4.28
C ASN A 2 16.05 -8.21 3.03
N PHE A 3 16.39 -7.67 1.85
CA PHE A 3 15.65 -7.96 0.63
C PHE A 3 15.86 -9.41 0.16
N GLU A 4 17.09 -9.91 0.25
CA GLU A 4 17.44 -11.28 -0.14
C GLU A 4 16.70 -12.32 0.72
N GLU A 5 16.67 -12.12 2.04
CA GLU A 5 15.91 -12.94 3.00
C GLU A 5 14.40 -12.90 2.70
N PHE A 6 13.88 -11.76 2.25
CA PHE A 6 12.48 -11.63 1.84
C PHE A 6 12.19 -12.41 0.55
N LEU A 7 13.10 -12.36 -0.44
CA LEU A 7 12.96 -13.09 -1.71
C LEU A 7 12.94 -14.63 -1.54
N GLN A 8 13.51 -15.14 -0.45
CA GLN A 8 13.49 -16.58 -0.12
C GLN A 8 12.31 -17.00 0.77
N ASN A 9 11.47 -16.07 1.23
CA ASN A 9 10.39 -16.35 2.18
C ASN A 9 9.00 -16.23 1.53
N ILE A 10 8.60 -17.26 0.80
CA ILE A 10 7.34 -17.31 0.03
C ILE A 10 6.12 -17.03 0.92
N LYS A 11 6.05 -17.62 2.12
CA LYS A 11 4.95 -17.36 3.07
C LYS A 11 4.81 -15.87 3.39
N THR A 12 5.95 -15.19 3.59
CA THR A 12 5.95 -13.75 3.90
C THR A 12 5.55 -12.94 2.67
N GLN A 13 6.03 -13.32 1.49
CA GLN A 13 5.66 -12.70 0.22
C GLN A 13 4.14 -12.74 0.00
N ASP A 14 3.51 -13.91 0.12
CA ASP A 14 2.07 -14.08 -0.06
C ASP A 14 1.27 -13.24 0.94
N ALA A 15 1.68 -13.27 2.21
CA ALA A 15 1.04 -12.48 3.27
C ALA A 15 1.16 -10.96 2.99
N VAL A 16 2.34 -10.50 2.56
CA VAL A 16 2.58 -9.10 2.23
C VAL A 16 1.73 -8.66 1.05
N VAL A 17 1.73 -9.42 -0.04
CA VAL A 17 0.97 -9.09 -1.26
C VAL A 17 -0.51 -9.01 -0.94
N ARG A 18 -1.05 -10.00 -0.21
CA ARG A 18 -2.45 -10.00 0.20
C ARG A 18 -2.80 -8.77 1.03
N ASN A 19 -1.95 -8.37 1.97
CA ASN A 19 -2.20 -7.19 2.80
C ASN A 19 -2.13 -5.88 2.00
N ILE A 20 -1.21 -5.76 1.05
CA ILE A 20 -1.15 -4.60 0.14
C ILE A 20 -2.42 -4.50 -0.71
N GLU A 21 -2.94 -5.63 -1.21
CA GLU A 21 -4.21 -5.65 -1.94
C GLU A 21 -5.39 -5.22 -1.07
N ILE A 22 -5.46 -5.69 0.18
CA ILE A 22 -6.50 -5.27 1.14
C ILE A 22 -6.46 -3.76 1.38
N ILE A 23 -5.26 -3.19 1.54
CA ILE A 23 -5.10 -1.73 1.71
C ILE A 23 -5.62 -0.98 0.47
N GLY A 24 -5.25 -1.44 -0.74
CA GLY A 24 -5.74 -0.84 -1.98
C GLY A 24 -7.27 -0.89 -2.10
N GLU A 25 -7.87 -2.02 -1.74
CA GLU A 25 -9.33 -2.18 -1.77
C GLU A 25 -10.03 -1.33 -0.70
N ALA A 26 -9.47 -1.25 0.51
CA ALA A 26 -9.99 -0.39 1.56
C ALA A 26 -10.01 1.09 1.13
N VAL A 27 -8.99 1.56 0.42
CA VAL A 27 -8.94 2.94 -0.10
C VAL A 27 -10.07 3.26 -1.08
N LYS A 28 -10.55 2.29 -1.86
CA LYS A 28 -11.69 2.51 -2.78
C LYS A 28 -12.99 2.85 -2.05
N ASN A 29 -13.13 2.37 -0.82
CA ASN A 29 -14.30 2.59 0.03
C ASN A 29 -14.25 3.93 0.79
N ILE A 30 -13.14 4.67 0.71
CA ILE A 30 -13.05 6.02 1.29
C ILE A 30 -13.89 6.98 0.46
N SER A 31 -14.71 7.80 1.12
CA SER A 31 -15.58 8.76 0.45
C SER A 31 -14.80 9.77 -0.40
N ALA A 32 -15.44 10.30 -1.45
CA ALA A 32 -14.83 11.33 -2.29
C ALA A 32 -14.44 12.57 -1.48
N ALA A 33 -15.32 13.01 -0.56
CA ALA A 33 -15.07 14.17 0.29
C ALA A 33 -13.79 14.03 1.14
N ILE A 34 -13.53 12.84 1.71
CA ILE A 34 -12.29 12.59 2.47
C ILE A 34 -11.08 12.59 1.53
N ARG A 35 -11.19 11.95 0.37
CA ARG A 35 -10.08 11.91 -0.61
C ARG A 35 -9.73 13.29 -1.17
N GLU A 36 -10.73 14.15 -1.38
CA GLU A 36 -10.56 15.54 -1.82
C GLU A 36 -9.96 16.42 -0.73
N LYS A 37 -10.46 16.30 0.51
CA LYS A 37 -9.92 17.02 1.67
C LYS A 37 -8.44 16.69 1.90
N TYR A 38 -8.07 15.41 1.78
CA TYR A 38 -6.72 14.91 2.00
C TYR A 38 -6.02 14.56 0.69
N ASN A 39 -6.01 15.49 -0.26
CA ASN A 39 -5.43 15.31 -1.60
C ASN A 39 -3.89 15.16 -1.63
N ASN A 40 -3.21 15.37 -0.49
CA ASN A 40 -1.78 15.13 -0.32
C ASN A 40 -1.43 13.64 -0.17
N ILE A 41 -2.44 12.76 -0.17
CA ILE A 41 -2.29 11.31 -0.26
C ILE A 41 -2.61 10.88 -1.69
N GLU A 42 -1.74 10.04 -2.26
CA GLU A 42 -1.88 9.47 -3.59
C GLU A 42 -2.95 8.36 -3.63
N TRP A 43 -4.22 8.69 -3.35
CA TRP A 43 -5.31 7.72 -3.21
C TRP A 43 -5.50 6.84 -4.45
N ARG A 44 -5.34 7.43 -5.64
CA ARG A 44 -5.45 6.71 -6.92
C ARG A 44 -4.35 5.66 -7.06
N ASP A 45 -3.13 6.00 -6.65
CA ASP A 45 -2.00 5.09 -6.70
C ASP A 45 -2.14 3.93 -5.72
N ILE A 46 -2.67 4.19 -4.53
CA ILE A 46 -2.88 3.16 -3.51
C ILE A 46 -4.00 2.21 -3.94
N SER A 47 -5.11 2.75 -4.44
CA SER A 47 -6.23 1.92 -4.93
C SER A 47 -5.88 1.08 -6.17
N GLY A 48 -4.95 1.56 -7.00
CA GLY A 48 -4.40 0.85 -8.16
C GLY A 48 -3.13 0.04 -7.90
N ILE A 49 -2.78 -0.23 -6.63
CA ILE A 49 -1.47 -0.84 -6.30
C ILE A 49 -1.29 -2.23 -6.90
N ARG A 50 -2.38 -3.00 -7.07
CA ARG A 50 -2.35 -4.33 -7.68
C ARG A 50 -1.77 -4.30 -9.10
N ASP A 51 -2.19 -3.34 -9.90
CA ASP A 51 -1.73 -3.18 -11.29
C ASP A 51 -0.26 -2.74 -11.35
N LYS A 52 0.25 -2.10 -10.28
CA LYS A 52 1.65 -1.69 -10.17
C LYS A 52 2.58 -2.84 -9.77
N ILE A 53 2.13 -3.72 -8.88
CA ILE A 53 2.96 -4.83 -8.39
C ILE A 53 2.88 -6.07 -9.28
N ILE A 54 1.78 -6.27 -10.01
CA ILE A 54 1.61 -7.36 -10.97
C ILE A 54 2.07 -6.89 -12.35
N HIS A 55 3.11 -7.52 -12.90
CA HIS A 55 3.46 -7.28 -14.30
C HIS A 55 2.62 -8.18 -15.20
N HIS A 56 1.95 -7.58 -16.19
CA HIS A 56 0.85 -8.14 -17.00
C HIS A 56 0.93 -9.63 -17.41
N TYR A 57 2.10 -10.27 -17.47
CA TYR A 57 2.25 -11.71 -17.74
C TYR A 57 3.47 -12.39 -17.08
N PHE A 58 4.21 -11.70 -16.18
CA PHE A 58 5.56 -12.13 -15.75
C PHE A 58 5.76 -12.29 -14.23
N GLY A 59 4.68 -12.18 -13.44
CA GLY A 59 4.74 -12.30 -11.99
C GLY A 59 4.88 -10.97 -11.26
N ILE A 60 5.27 -11.05 -9.99
CA ILE A 60 5.28 -9.91 -9.06
C ILE A 60 6.63 -9.19 -9.14
N LYS A 61 6.59 -7.86 -9.22
CA LYS A 61 7.78 -7.00 -9.12
C LYS A 61 8.19 -6.81 -7.66
N TRP A 62 9.01 -7.73 -7.15
CA TRP A 62 9.37 -7.76 -5.73
C TRP A 62 10.13 -6.53 -5.24
N GLU A 63 10.87 -5.85 -6.10
CA GLU A 63 11.55 -4.59 -5.79
C GLU A 63 10.54 -3.48 -5.48
N ILE A 64 9.43 -3.44 -6.24
CA ILE A 64 8.34 -2.49 -6.02
C ILE A 64 7.65 -2.83 -4.69
N VAL A 65 7.31 -4.09 -4.48
CA VAL A 65 6.70 -4.57 -3.23
C VAL A 65 7.59 -4.21 -2.03
N TRP A 66 8.89 -4.47 -2.13
CA TRP A 66 9.84 -4.15 -1.06
C TRP A 66 9.93 -2.64 -0.78
N SER A 67 10.00 -1.81 -1.82
CA SER A 67 9.96 -0.35 -1.66
C SER A 67 8.66 0.10 -1.01
N VAL A 68 7.51 -0.47 -1.40
CA VAL A 68 6.22 -0.15 -0.79
C VAL A 68 6.24 -0.41 0.71
N ILE A 69 6.75 -1.57 1.13
CA ILE A 69 6.83 -1.94 2.55
C ILE A 69 7.79 -1.03 3.33
N LYS A 70 8.98 -0.78 2.78
CA LYS A 70 10.04 -0.07 3.51
C LYS A 70 9.88 1.45 3.49
N ASN A 71 9.34 2.01 2.41
CA ASN A 71 9.36 3.45 2.16
C ASN A 71 7.97 4.07 2.14
N ASN A 72 6.99 3.42 1.49
CA ASN A 72 5.68 4.03 1.24
C ASN A 72 4.70 3.78 2.40
N LEU A 73 4.55 2.54 2.87
CA LEU A 73 3.61 2.18 3.94
C LEU A 73 3.87 2.92 5.26
N PRO A 74 5.12 3.09 5.75
CA PRO A 74 5.35 3.85 6.98
C PRO A 74 4.91 5.32 6.85
N LYS A 75 5.16 5.94 5.69
CA LYS A 75 4.73 7.32 5.42
C LYS A 75 3.21 7.42 5.31
N LEU A 76 2.57 6.45 4.65
CA LEU A 76 1.11 6.38 4.55
C LEU A 76 0.49 6.24 5.95
N LYS A 77 1.00 5.32 6.77
CA LYS A 77 0.53 5.12 8.15
C LYS A 77 0.51 6.44 8.94
N LEU A 78 1.63 7.18 8.93
CA LEU A 78 1.71 8.48 9.63
C LEU A 78 0.69 9.50 9.11
N LYS A 79 0.41 9.52 7.80
CA LYS A 79 -0.60 10.41 7.23
C LYS A 79 -2.01 9.99 7.65
N ILE A 80 -2.31 8.69 7.65
CA ILE A 80 -3.63 8.15 8.08
C ILE A 80 -3.86 8.39 9.58
N GLU A 81 -2.86 8.17 10.43
CA GLU A 81 -2.96 8.45 11.88
C GLU A 81 -3.28 9.92 12.15
N LYS A 82 -2.67 10.85 11.40
CA LYS A 82 -3.00 12.28 11.49
C LYS A 82 -4.45 12.56 11.09
N ILE A 83 -4.91 11.95 10.00
CA ILE A 83 -6.29 12.11 9.53
C ILE A 83 -7.29 11.58 10.57
N LEU A 84 -7.01 10.42 11.18
CA LEU A 84 -7.86 9.87 12.23
C LEU A 84 -7.94 10.82 13.44
N ASN A 85 -6.79 11.33 13.90
CA ASN A 85 -6.76 12.31 14.99
C ASN A 85 -7.53 13.61 14.65
N GLU A 86 -7.55 14.04 13.39
CA GLU A 86 -8.32 15.22 12.96
C GLU A 86 -9.82 14.98 12.84
N ILE A 87 -10.26 13.73 12.65
CA ILE A 87 -11.68 13.36 12.47
C ILE A 87 -12.31 12.95 13.81
N GLU A 88 -11.54 12.38 14.72
CA GLU A 88 -11.99 11.98 16.06
C GLU A 88 -12.09 13.17 17.04
N ASN A 89 -11.51 14.32 16.69
CA ASN A 89 -11.63 15.59 17.41
C ASN A 89 -12.68 16.50 16.77
#